data_AF-A0A947A813-F1
#
_entry.id   AF-A0A947A813-F1
#
_cell.length_a   1.000
_cell.length_b   1.000
_cell.length_c   1.000
_cell.angle_alpha   90.00
_cell.angle_beta   90.00
_cell.angle_gamma   90.00
#
_symmetry.space_group_name_H-M   'P 1'
#
loop_
_entity.id
_entity.type
_entity.pdbx_description
1 polymer ?
#
loop_
_entity_poly.entity_id
_entity_poly.type
_entity_poly.pdbx_seq_one_letter_code
_entity_poly.pdbx_strand_id
1 'polypeptide(L)'
;MKKSEDKNWERFVDKAMKEATLESPAADFTDKVMLSIESRQAQQTTVAYQPLISRTTWIVIATITFGLLGWTVVTGTSFELSWIPALNDYFSISTAWEGIKFPSLNYTSLYSLGAFALFVCVQLFVMKRRFDHRFKLH
;
A
#
# COMPACT_ATOMS: atom_id res chain seq x y z
N MET A 1 -27.33 59.32 -26.77
CA MET A 1 -28.52 58.44 -26.74
C MET A 1 -28.31 57.11 -26.01
N LYS A 2 -27.10 56.52 -25.93
CA LYS A 2 -26.89 55.21 -25.27
C LYS A 2 -27.05 55.18 -23.74
N LYS A 3 -26.62 56.24 -23.03
CA LYS A 3 -26.60 56.29 -21.56
C LYS A 3 -27.99 56.26 -20.88
N SER A 4 -29.05 56.65 -21.59
CA SER A 4 -30.41 56.64 -21.07
C SER A 4 -31.07 55.26 -21.14
N GLU A 5 -30.68 54.44 -22.12
CA GLU A 5 -31.21 53.08 -22.30
C GLU A 5 -30.66 52.12 -21.25
N ASP A 6 -29.36 52.21 -20.95
CA ASP A 6 -28.71 51.40 -19.90
C ASP A 6 -29.37 51.63 -18.53
N LYS A 7 -29.66 52.90 -18.19
CA LYS A 7 -30.30 53.28 -16.93
C LYS A 7 -31.73 52.77 -16.81
N ASN A 8 -32.44 52.62 -17.93
CA ASN A 8 -33.79 52.05 -17.94
C ASN A 8 -33.73 50.53 -17.74
N TRP A 9 -32.69 49.88 -18.28
CA TRP A 9 -32.48 48.44 -18.09
C TRP A 9 -32.11 48.09 -16.65
N GLU A 10 -31.21 48.86 -16.04
CA GLU A 10 -30.88 48.73 -14.62
C GLU A 10 -32.13 48.90 -13.73
N ARG A 11 -32.96 49.90 -14.01
CA ARG A 11 -34.22 50.13 -13.27
C ARG A 11 -35.23 49.01 -13.45
N PHE A 12 -35.27 48.39 -14.63
CA PHE A 12 -36.15 47.24 -14.89
C PHE A 12 -35.68 46.00 -14.12
N VAL A 13 -34.38 45.70 -14.16
CA VAL A 13 -33.79 44.58 -13.40
C VAL A 13 -33.97 44.77 -11.90
N ASP A 14 -33.72 45.99 -11.39
CA ASP A 14 -33.84 46.29 -9.96
C ASP A 14 -35.30 46.18 -9.49
N LYS A 15 -36.26 46.60 -10.32
CA LYS A 15 -37.69 46.43 -10.04
C LYS A 15 -38.12 44.96 -10.08
N ALA A 16 -37.63 44.20 -11.06
CA ALA A 16 -37.89 42.76 -11.17
C ALA A 16 -37.29 41.96 -10.00
N MET A 17 -36.07 42.30 -9.56
CA MET A 17 -35.44 41.70 -8.38
C MET A 17 -36.15 42.08 -7.07
N LYS A 18 -36.74 43.27 -6.99
CA LYS A 18 -37.45 43.73 -5.80
C LYS A 18 -38.89 43.18 -5.70
N GLU A 19 -39.52 42.89 -6.84
CA GLU A 19 -40.82 42.22 -6.92
C GLU A 19 -40.71 40.69 -6.83
N ALA A 20 -39.55 40.13 -7.15
CA ALA A 20 -39.23 38.75 -6.82
C ALA A 20 -39.24 38.60 -5.29
N THR A 21 -40.22 37.84 -4.79
CA THR A 21 -40.29 37.54 -3.36
C THR A 21 -39.00 36.82 -2.97
N LEU A 22 -38.29 37.35 -1.97
CA LEU A 22 -37.12 36.69 -1.40
C LEU A 22 -37.61 35.38 -0.75
N GLU A 23 -37.67 34.30 -1.53
CA GLU A 23 -37.77 32.96 -1.00
C GLU A 23 -36.51 32.75 -0.17
N SER A 24 -36.64 32.99 1.15
CA SER A 24 -35.59 32.69 2.08
C SER A 24 -35.30 31.21 1.93
N PRO A 25 -34.05 30.81 1.62
CA PRO A 25 -33.72 29.40 1.54
C PRO A 25 -34.17 28.74 2.84
N ALA A 26 -34.65 27.50 2.75
CA ALA A 26 -35.02 26.74 3.94
C ALA A 26 -33.88 26.84 4.97
N ALA A 27 -34.23 26.95 6.27
CA ALA A 27 -33.24 27.15 7.34
C ALA A 27 -32.07 26.15 7.27
N ASP A 28 -32.34 24.93 6.77
CA ASP A 28 -31.38 23.83 6.66
C ASP A 28 -30.65 23.77 5.30
N PHE A 29 -30.79 24.78 4.42
CA PHE A 29 -30.18 24.76 3.10
C PHE A 29 -28.65 24.66 3.19
N THR A 30 -28.05 25.48 4.04
CA THR A 30 -26.60 25.49 4.26
C THR A 30 -26.13 24.15 4.80
N ASP A 31 -26.84 23.57 5.77
CA ASP A 31 -26.50 22.27 6.34
C ASP A 31 -26.60 21.15 5.29
N LYS A 32 -27.65 21.15 4.47
CA LYS A 32 -27.82 20.16 3.38
C LYS A 32 -26.73 20.29 2.32
N VAL A 33 -26.34 21.52 1.97
CA VAL A 33 -25.27 21.77 1.01
C VAL A 33 -23.92 21.34 1.61
N MET A 34 -23.62 21.69 2.85
CA MET A 34 -22.39 21.30 3.54
C MET A 34 -22.28 19.77 3.66
N LEU A 35 -23.36 19.08 4.06
CA LEU A 35 -23.42 17.62 4.09
C LEU A 35 -23.21 16.98 2.70
N SER A 36 -23.76 17.58 1.65
CA SER A 36 -23.57 17.10 0.28
C SER A 36 -22.14 17.31 -0.24
N ILE A 37 -21.46 18.36 0.23
CA ILE A 37 -20.05 18.64 -0.10
C ILE A 37 -19.14 17.69 0.69
N GLU A 38 -19.35 17.53 1.99
CA GLU A 38 -18.56 16.63 2.84
C GLU A 38 -18.68 15.16 2.38
N SER A 39 -19.88 14.71 2.04
CA SER A 39 -20.10 13.35 1.51
C SER A 39 -19.40 13.15 0.16
N ARG A 40 -19.46 14.13 -0.75
CA ARG A 40 -18.72 14.08 -2.02
C ARG A 40 -17.21 14.17 -1.82
N GLN A 41 -16.73 14.95 -0.86
CA GLN A 41 -15.31 15.09 -0.56
C GLN A 41 -14.75 13.83 0.12
N ALA A 42 -15.54 13.15 0.95
CA ALA A 42 -15.21 11.84 1.50
C ALA A 42 -15.22 10.73 0.43
N GLN A 43 -16.10 10.84 -0.57
CA GLN A 43 -16.14 9.93 -1.73
C GLN A 43 -15.09 10.23 -2.78
N GLN A 44 -14.60 11.48 -2.87
CA GLN A 44 -13.40 11.86 -3.60
C GLN A 44 -12.18 11.40 -2.80
N THR A 45 -12.07 10.08 -2.69
CA THR A 45 -10.82 9.38 -2.97
C THR A 45 -9.62 10.08 -2.35
N THR A 46 -9.41 9.77 -1.07
CA THR A 46 -8.08 9.37 -0.63
C THR A 46 -7.37 8.74 -1.82
N VAL A 47 -6.36 9.44 -2.34
CA VAL A 47 -5.47 8.88 -3.36
C VAL A 47 -4.75 7.77 -2.61
N ALA A 48 -5.38 6.61 -2.52
CA ALA A 48 -4.88 5.47 -1.81
C ALA A 48 -3.63 5.09 -2.57
N TYR A 49 -2.48 5.33 -1.94
CA TYR A 49 -1.19 5.00 -2.49
C TYR A 49 -1.17 3.48 -2.66
N GLN A 50 -1.58 3.01 -3.83
CA GLN A 50 -1.56 1.61 -4.16
C GLN A 50 -0.09 1.28 -4.39
N PRO A 51 0.52 0.42 -3.55
CA PRO A 51 1.92 0.09 -3.70
C PRO A 51 2.12 -0.47 -5.12
N LEU A 52 3.09 0.10 -5.85
CA LEU A 52 3.40 -0.22 -7.24
C LEU A 52 3.60 -1.74 -7.48
N ILE A 53 3.94 -2.46 -6.41
CA ILE A 53 4.11 -3.90 -6.37
C ILE A 53 3.26 -4.43 -5.21
N SER A 54 2.36 -5.37 -5.50
CA SER A 54 1.56 -6.04 -4.48
C SER A 54 2.45 -6.75 -3.45
N ARG A 55 1.98 -6.86 -2.20
CA ARG A 55 2.68 -7.60 -1.14
C ARG A 55 2.96 -9.05 -1.53
N THR A 56 2.05 -9.67 -2.30
CA THR A 56 2.24 -11.03 -2.83
C THR A 56 3.40 -11.10 -3.81
N THR A 57 3.52 -10.12 -4.70
CA THR A 57 4.61 -10.05 -5.68
C THR A 57 5.97 -9.88 -4.99
N TRP A 58 6.05 -9.11 -3.91
CA TRP A 58 7.28 -9.02 -3.09
C TRP A 58 7.72 -10.35 -2.50
N ILE A 59 6.77 -11.16 -2.00
CA ILE A 59 7.08 -12.49 -1.45
C ILE A 59 7.59 -13.42 -2.55
N VAL A 60 6.98 -13.38 -3.74
CA VAL A 60 7.43 -14.18 -4.89
C VAL A 60 8.85 -13.78 -5.30
N ILE A 61 9.13 -12.48 -5.42
CA ILE A 61 10.47 -11.97 -5.75
C ILE A 61 11.49 -12.46 -4.72
N ALA A 62 11.20 -12.27 -3.42
CA ALA A 62 12.09 -12.71 -2.36
C ALA A 62 12.35 -14.22 -2.43
N THR A 63 11.30 -15.02 -2.64
CA THR A 63 11.41 -16.48 -2.73
C THR A 63 12.32 -16.91 -3.89
N ILE A 64 12.16 -16.29 -5.06
CA ILE A 64 12.99 -16.57 -6.24
C ILE A 64 14.45 -16.16 -5.97
N THR A 65 14.68 -14.97 -5.40
CA THR A 65 16.02 -14.47 -5.11
C THR A 65 16.73 -15.37 -4.09
N PHE A 66 16.10 -15.72 -2.98
CA PHE A 66 16.67 -16.64 -1.99
C PHE A 66 16.84 -18.06 -2.54
N GLY A 67 15.94 -18.52 -3.42
CA GLY A 67 16.08 -19.81 -4.10
C GLY A 67 17.32 -19.86 -4.99
N LEU A 68 17.57 -18.81 -5.78
CA LEU A 68 18.76 -18.72 -6.63
C LEU A 68 20.04 -18.64 -5.79
N LEU A 69 20.05 -17.83 -4.73
CA LEU A 69 21.19 -17.72 -3.82
C LEU A 69 21.47 -19.03 -3.08
N GLY A 70 20.43 -19.74 -2.64
CA GLY A 70 20.57 -21.05 -2.02
C GLY A 70 21.10 -22.10 -3.00
N TRP A 71 20.64 -22.05 -4.24
CA TRP A 71 21.13 -22.95 -5.30
C TRP A 71 22.63 -22.77 -5.54
N THR A 72 23.11 -21.53 -5.72
CA THR A 72 24.55 -21.27 -5.96
C THR A 72 25.43 -21.69 -4.79
N VAL A 73 24.93 -21.58 -3.55
CA VAL A 73 25.62 -22.06 -2.35
C VAL A 73 25.74 -23.58 -2.31
N VAL A 74 24.71 -24.34 -2.73
CA VAL A 74 24.72 -25.81 -2.70
C VAL A 74 25.59 -26.40 -3.81
N THR A 75 25.52 -25.84 -5.01
CA THR A 75 26.25 -26.34 -6.18
C THR A 75 27.67 -25.78 -6.29
N GLY A 76 28.02 -24.77 -5.50
CA GLY A 76 29.31 -24.08 -5.58
C GLY A 76 29.54 -23.38 -6.92
N THR A 77 28.49 -23.15 -7.69
CA THR A 77 28.58 -22.55 -9.03
C THR A 77 28.75 -21.05 -8.91
N SER A 78 29.87 -20.53 -9.42
CA SER A 78 30.08 -19.09 -9.59
C SER A 78 29.25 -18.58 -10.78
N PHE A 79 28.67 -17.40 -10.62
CA PHE A 79 27.90 -16.74 -11.67
C PHE A 79 28.75 -15.60 -12.24
N GLU A 80 29.23 -15.75 -13.47
CA GLU A 80 30.00 -14.69 -14.13
C GLU A 80 29.08 -13.74 -14.90
N LEU A 81 28.96 -12.49 -14.42
CA LEU A 81 28.24 -11.44 -15.16
C LEU A 81 29.14 -10.86 -16.25
N SER A 82 29.11 -11.46 -17.43
CA SER A 82 29.89 -11.01 -18.61
C SER A 82 29.67 -9.53 -18.99
N TRP A 83 28.51 -8.96 -18.66
CA TRP A 83 28.13 -7.59 -19.00
C TRP A 83 28.54 -6.54 -17.97
N ILE A 84 28.94 -6.95 -16.75
CA ILE A 84 29.49 -6.05 -15.72
C ILE A 84 30.66 -6.77 -15.01
N PRO A 85 31.85 -6.82 -15.63
CA PRO A 85 33.00 -7.53 -15.08
C PRO A 85 33.46 -6.95 -13.73
N ALA A 86 33.22 -5.66 -13.47
CA ALA A 86 33.56 -5.00 -12.21
C ALA A 86 32.82 -5.57 -10.98
N LEU A 87 31.68 -6.25 -11.19
CA LEU A 87 30.92 -6.87 -10.10
C LEU A 87 31.31 -8.33 -9.87
N ASN A 88 32.10 -8.94 -10.75
CA ASN A 88 32.48 -10.36 -10.66
C ASN A 88 33.34 -10.65 -9.40
N ASP A 89 34.23 -9.72 -9.04
CA ASP A 89 35.05 -9.82 -7.82
C ASP A 89 34.21 -9.70 -6.54
N TYR A 90 33.09 -8.96 -6.58
CA TYR A 90 32.20 -8.79 -5.42
C TYR A 90 31.17 -9.92 -5.30
N PHE A 91 30.81 -10.57 -6.42
CA PHE A 91 29.85 -11.69 -6.46
C PHE A 91 30.48 -13.07 -6.29
N SER A 92 31.79 -13.14 -5.98
CA SER A 92 32.47 -14.37 -5.60
C SER A 92 32.00 -14.86 -4.22
N ILE A 93 30.77 -15.41 -4.18
CA ILE A 93 30.12 -15.99 -3.00
C ILE A 93 30.88 -17.24 -2.49
N SER A 94 31.72 -17.84 -3.33
CA SER A 94 32.48 -19.05 -2.98
C SER A 94 33.37 -18.85 -1.75
N THR A 95 34.09 -17.72 -1.65
CA THR A 95 35.02 -17.47 -0.53
C THR A 95 34.31 -17.03 0.76
N ALA A 96 33.12 -16.44 0.66
CA ALA A 96 32.32 -16.07 1.83
C ALA A 96 31.76 -17.31 2.58
N TRP A 97 31.63 -18.44 1.88
CA TRP A 97 31.07 -19.69 2.41
C TRP A 97 32.11 -20.77 2.75
N GLU A 98 33.39 -20.59 2.41
CA GLU A 98 34.47 -21.55 2.73
C GLU A 98 34.63 -21.80 4.25
N GLY A 99 34.19 -20.86 5.09
CA GLY A 99 34.13 -21.03 6.56
C GLY A 99 32.83 -21.63 7.09
N ILE A 100 31.77 -21.71 6.27
CA ILE A 100 30.45 -22.22 6.67
C ILE A 100 30.40 -23.71 6.31
N LYS A 101 31.07 -24.52 7.14
CA LYS A 101 30.79 -25.96 7.16
C LYS A 101 29.40 -26.14 7.73
N PHE A 102 28.44 -26.54 6.91
CA PHE A 102 27.14 -26.98 7.42
C PHE A 102 27.40 -28.04 8.49
N PRO A 103 27.01 -27.81 9.75
CA PRO A 103 27.20 -28.81 10.79
C PRO A 103 26.42 -30.05 10.37
N SER A 104 27.05 -31.23 10.48
CA SER A 104 26.36 -32.50 10.27
C SER A 104 25.15 -32.52 11.20
N LEU A 105 23.95 -32.48 10.63
CA LEU A 105 22.72 -32.42 11.41
C LEU A 105 22.54 -33.75 12.15
N ASN A 106 22.91 -33.78 13.43
CA ASN A 106 22.63 -34.90 14.31
C ASN A 106 21.11 -35.01 14.53
N TYR A 107 20.60 -36.22 14.79
CA TYR A 107 19.17 -36.47 14.99
C TYR A 107 18.52 -35.50 16.01
N THR A 108 19.22 -35.15 17.09
CA THR A 108 18.76 -34.17 18.09
C THR A 108 18.50 -32.78 17.48
N SER A 109 19.35 -32.31 16.57
CA SER A 109 19.17 -31.02 15.90
C SER A 109 17.96 -31.01 14.97
N LEU A 110 17.67 -32.15 14.32
CA LEU A 110 16.51 -32.33 13.47
C LEU A 110 15.20 -32.27 14.28
N TYR A 111 15.16 -32.95 15.44
CA TYR A 111 13.99 -32.88 16.33
C TYR A 111 13.77 -31.49 16.90
N SER A 112 14.84 -30.79 17.30
CA SER A 112 14.77 -29.41 17.78
C SER A 112 14.24 -28.46 16.71
N LEU A 113 14.69 -28.60 15.46
CA LEU A 113 14.20 -27.80 14.35
C LEU A 113 12.71 -28.07 14.06
N GLY A 114 12.28 -29.33 14.12
CA GLY A 114 10.88 -29.70 13.99
C GLY A 114 10.00 -29.13 15.11
N ALA A 115 10.46 -29.21 16.36
CA ALA A 115 9.76 -28.62 17.51
C ALA A 115 9.68 -27.09 17.40
N PHE A 116 10.75 -26.44 16.94
CA PHE A 116 10.77 -25.01 16.69
C PHE A 116 9.81 -24.59 15.57
N ALA A 117 9.78 -25.32 14.46
CA ALA A 117 8.83 -25.08 13.37
C ALA A 117 7.37 -25.21 13.85
N LEU A 118 7.08 -26.26 14.63
CA LEU A 118 5.75 -26.45 15.23
C LEU A 118 5.40 -25.29 16.17
N PHE A 119 6.35 -24.85 17.00
CA PHE A 119 6.16 -23.73 17.91
C PHE A 119 5.84 -22.43 17.15
N VAL A 120 6.56 -22.12 16.08
CA VAL A 120 6.29 -20.96 15.22
C VAL A 120 4.89 -21.06 14.59
N CYS A 121 4.49 -22.23 14.09
CA CYS A 121 3.13 -22.44 13.57
C CYS A 121 2.07 -22.16 14.64
N VAL A 122 2.28 -22.62 15.87
CA VAL A 122 1.39 -22.34 17.00
C VAL A 122 1.35 -20.84 17.30
N GLN A 123 2.50 -20.16 17.33
CA GLN A 123 2.56 -18.71 17.54
C GLN A 123 1.79 -17.94 16.46
N LEU A 124 1.97 -18.30 15.19
CA LEU A 124 1.25 -17.70 14.07
C LEU A 124 -0.26 -17.95 14.17
N PHE A 125 -0.67 -19.16 14.56
CA PHE A 125 -2.09 -19.48 14.78
C PHE A 125 -2.70 -18.67 15.92
N VAL A 126 -2.01 -18.57 17.07
CA VAL A 126 -2.45 -17.78 18.22
C VAL A 126 -2.54 -16.30 17.86
N MET A 127 -1.54 -15.78 17.14
CA MET A 127 -1.54 -14.39 16.69
C MET A 127 -2.70 -14.13 15.73
N LYS A 128 -2.91 -15.02 14.74
CA LYS A 128 -4.04 -14.93 13.80
C LYS A 128 -5.38 -14.96 14.53
N ARG A 129 -5.55 -15.86 15.51
CA ARG A 129 -6.77 -15.95 16.31
C ARG A 129 -7.00 -14.69 17.15
N ARG A 130 -5.96 -14.17 17.82
CA ARG A 130 -6.08 -12.93 18.59
C ARG A 130 -6.37 -11.71 17.72
N PHE A 131 -5.77 -11.64 16.54
CA PHE A 131 -6.02 -10.56 15.58
C PHE A 131 -7.47 -10.64 15.06
N ASP A 132 -7.95 -11.82 14.65
CA ASP A 132 -9.33 -11.99 14.18
C ASP A 132 -10.38 -11.64 15.25
N HIS A 133 -10.11 -11.91 16.53
CA HIS A 133 -10.96 -11.46 17.64
C HIS A 133 -10.89 -9.96 17.93
N ARG A 134 -9.80 -9.27 17.58
CA ARG A 134 -9.62 -7.83 17.80
C ARG A 134 -10.10 -6.98 16.62
N PHE A 135 -10.13 -7.52 15.41
CA PHE A 135 -10.50 -6.82 14.18
C PHE A 135 -11.86 -7.20 13.61
N LYS A 136 -12.65 -8.03 14.32
CA LYS A 136 -14.12 -8.01 14.22
C LYS A 136 -14.66 -6.76 14.94
N LEU A 137 -14.30 -5.59 14.45
CA LEU A 137 -15.12 -4.38 14.60
C LEU A 137 -15.73 -4.10 13.22
N HIS A 138 -17.00 -3.70 13.25
CA HIS A 138 -17.88 -3.34 12.14
C HIS A 138 -17.19 -2.77 10.89
#